data_AF-A0A530BJP9-F1
#
_entry.id   AF-A0A530BJP9-F1
#
_cell.length_a   1.000
_cell.length_b   1.000
_cell.length_c   1.000
_cell.angle_alpha   90.00
_cell.angle_beta   90.00
_cell.angle_gamma   90.00
#
_symmetry.space_group_name_H-M   'P 1'
#
loop_
_entity.id
_entity.type
_entity.pdbx_description
1 polymer ?
#
loop_
_entity_poly.entity_id
_entity_poly.type
_entity_poly.pdbx_seq_one_letter_code
_entity_poly.pdbx_strand_id
1 'polypeptide(L)' 'ALERSLQDTPFLVGGSLTIADIAVYAYGHRAEDCGFSLADYPAVSAWIARVGEAIGPGYPVHPYSIDPHSGG' A
#
# COMPACT_ATOMS: atom_id res chain seq x y z
N ALA A 1 -7.56 11.97 5.90
CA ALA A 1 -7.93 12.32 4.50
C ALA A 1 -8.00 11.07 3.64
N LEU A 2 -6.94 10.24 3.59
CA LEU A 2 -6.87 9.00 2.82
C LEU A 2 -8.02 8.00 3.09
N GLU A 3 -8.27 7.67 4.35
CA GLU A 3 -9.36 6.77 4.76
C GLU A 3 -10.73 7.21 4.23
N ARG A 4 -11.03 8.51 4.30
CA ARG A 4 -12.31 9.06 3.81
C ARG A 4 -12.43 8.93 2.29
N SER A 5 -11.36 9.21 1.54
CA SER A 5 -11.39 9.08 0.08
C SER A 5 -11.58 7.61 -0.36
N LEU A 6 -10.96 6.67 0.36
CA LEU A 6 -11.09 5.24 0.07
C LEU A 6 -12.43 4.64 0.53
N GLN A 7 -13.23 5.37 1.30
CA GLN A 7 -14.62 4.99 1.58
C GLN A 7 -15.53 5.25 0.37
N ASP A 8 -15.25 6.28 -0.42
CA ASP A 8 -16.06 6.65 -1.59
C ASP A 8 -15.58 5.97 -2.88
N THR A 9 -14.28 5.74 -3.03
CA THR A 9 -13.71 5.15 -4.25
C THR A 9 -12.79 3.96 -3.95
N PRO A 10 -12.83 2.90 -4.77
CA PRO A 10 -12.02 1.70 -4.54
C PRO A 10 -10.51 1.92 -4.71
N PHE A 11 -10.10 2.98 -5.43
CA PHE A 11 -8.71 3.40 -5.64
C PHE A 11 -8.57 4.92 -5.41
N LEU A 12 -7.33 5.41 -5.32
CA LEU A 12 -7.04 6.81 -4.95
C LEU A 12 -7.54 7.84 -5.96
N VAL A 13 -7.65 7.47 -7.24
CA VAL A 13 -8.10 8.37 -8.33
C VAL A 13 -9.38 7.84 -8.99
N GLY A 14 -10.21 7.10 -8.23
CA GLY A 14 -11.52 6.64 -8.69
C GLY A 14 -11.66 5.11 -8.80
N GLY A 15 -12.17 4.64 -9.93
CA GLY A 15 -12.62 3.26 -10.12
C GLY A 15 -11.56 2.25 -10.56
N SER A 16 -10.36 2.69 -10.92
CA SER A 16 -9.31 1.85 -11.51
C SER A 16 -7.97 2.06 -10.82
N LEU A 17 -7.15 1.01 -10.79
CA LEU A 17 -5.77 1.07 -10.29
C LEU A 17 -4.95 2.04 -11.15
N THR A 18 -4.23 2.95 -10.50
CA THR A 18 -3.34 3.92 -11.17
C THR A 18 -1.95 3.93 -10.56
N ILE A 19 -1.02 4.66 -11.18
CA ILE A 19 0.32 4.87 -10.63
C ILE A 19 0.30 5.55 -9.24
N ALA A 20 -0.73 6.34 -8.94
CA ALA A 20 -0.90 6.93 -7.62
C ALA A 20 -1.07 5.85 -6.55
N ASP A 21 -1.84 4.79 -6.86
CA ASP A 21 -2.04 3.68 -5.93
C ASP A 21 -0.74 2.93 -5.67
N ILE A 22 0.05 2.68 -6.72
CA ILE A 22 1.34 2.01 -6.60
C ILE A 22 2.34 2.86 -5.78
N ALA A 23 2.40 4.17 -6.05
CA ALA A 23 3.30 5.08 -5.35
C ALA A 23 2.97 5.17 -3.84
N VAL A 24 1.68 5.21 -3.48
CA VAL A 24 1.27 5.24 -2.08
C VAL A 24 1.38 3.85 -1.44
N TYR A 25 1.10 2.77 -2.17
CA TYR A 25 1.19 1.40 -1.66
C TYR A 25 2.62 1.01 -1.25
N ALA A 26 3.61 1.48 -2.02
CA ALA A 26 5.02 1.24 -1.71
C ALA A 26 5.40 1.64 -0.27
N TYR A 27 4.87 2.77 0.21
CA TYR A 27 5.07 3.25 1.59
C TYR A 27 3.98 2.77 2.55
N GLY A 28 2.73 2.73 2.11
CA GLY A 28 1.55 2.44 2.92
C GLY A 28 1.50 1.01 3.43
N HIS A 29 1.91 0.01 2.62
CA HIS A 29 1.91 -1.38 3.08
C HIS A 29 2.96 -1.67 4.17
N ARG A 30 3.92 -0.74 4.40
CA ARG A 30 4.92 -0.80 5.47
C ARG A 30 4.53 0.01 6.71
N ALA A 31 3.32 0.57 6.77
CA ALA A 31 2.88 1.34 7.93
C ALA A 31 2.98 0.52 9.24
N GLU A 32 2.63 -0.77 9.20
CA GLU A 32 2.77 -1.66 10.37
C GLU A 32 4.24 -1.92 10.75
N ASP A 33 5.15 -1.97 9.78
CA ASP A 33 6.60 -2.13 10.00
C ASP A 33 7.20 -0.90 10.73
N CYS A 34 6.62 0.27 10.50
CA CYS A 34 6.94 1.51 11.23
C CYS A 34 6.16 1.69 12.55
N GLY A 35 5.38 0.70 12.99
CA GLY A 35 4.61 0.76 14.23
C GLY A 35 3.31 1.57 14.14
N PHE A 36 2.84 1.89 12.94
CA PHE A 36 1.51 2.46 12.72
C PHE A 36 0.48 1.35 12.58
N SER A 37 -0.39 1.23 13.59
CA SER A 37 -1.52 0.30 13.52
C SER A 37 -2.53 0.76 12.46
N LEU A 38 -2.80 -0.11 11.49
CA LEU A 38 -3.85 0.09 10.50
C LEU A 38 -5.25 -0.32 11.01
N ALA A 39 -5.36 -0.76 12.26
CA ALA A 39 -6.62 -1.22 12.85
C ALA A 39 -7.73 -0.15 12.86
N ASP A 40 -7.36 1.12 12.94
CA ASP A 40 -8.30 2.25 12.90
C ASP A 40 -8.68 2.70 11.48
N TYR A 41 -8.10 2.08 10.44
CA TYR A 41 -8.24 2.46 9.03
C TYR A 41 -8.66 1.28 8.14
N PRO A 42 -9.92 0.83 8.25
CA PRO A 42 -10.42 -0.34 7.53
C PRO A 42 -10.49 -0.13 6.01
N ALA A 43 -10.79 1.08 5.51
CA ALA A 43 -10.84 1.33 4.07
C ALA A 43 -9.43 1.31 3.45
N VAL A 44 -8.43 1.87 4.16
CA VAL A 44 -7.01 1.76 3.77
C VAL A 44 -6.57 0.30 3.74
N SER A 45 -6.92 -0.49 4.75
CA SER A 45 -6.57 -1.92 4.80
C SER A 45 -7.15 -2.71 3.62
N ALA A 46 -8.43 -2.46 3.29
CA ALA A 46 -9.08 -3.09 2.13
C ALA A 46 -8.46 -2.65 0.79
N TRP A 47 -8.02 -1.39 0.68
CA TRP A 47 -7.31 -0.88 -0.50
C TRP A 47 -5.92 -1.53 -0.64
N ILE A 48 -5.14 -1.66 0.44
CA ILE A 48 -3.83 -2.35 0.42
C ILE A 48 -3.99 -3.78 -0.09
N ALA A 49 -4.99 -4.51 0.39
CA ALA A 49 -5.26 -5.87 -0.07
C ALA A 49 -5.57 -5.93 -1.58
N ARG A 50 -6.42 -5.03 -2.09
CA ARG A 50 -6.75 -4.95 -3.53
C ARG A 50 -5.54 -4.62 -4.39
N VAL A 51 -4.71 -3.66 -3.97
CA VAL A 51 -3.50 -3.27 -4.71
C VAL A 51 -2.49 -4.42 -4.70
N GLY A 52 -2.34 -5.12 -3.57
CA GLY A 52 -1.49 -6.31 -3.47
C GLY A 52 -1.92 -7.44 -4.41
N GLU A 53 -3.23 -7.74 -4.49
CA GLU A 53 -3.74 -8.73 -5.46
C GLU A 53 -3.49 -8.29 -6.91
N ALA A 54 -3.67 -7.00 -7.22
CA ALA A 54 -3.50 -6.50 -8.58
C ALA A 54 -2.03 -6.51 -9.06
N ILE A 55 -1.07 -6.30 -8.15
CA ILE A 55 0.37 -6.41 -8.43
C ILE A 55 0.76 -7.89 -8.63
N GLY A 56 0.07 -8.80 -7.95
CA GLY A 56 0.27 -10.24 -8.07
C GLY A 56 1.54 -10.74 -7.37
N PRO A 57 1.68 -12.07 -7.22
CA PRO A 57 2.76 -12.69 -6.44
C PRO A 57 4.15 -12.59 -7.08
N GLY A 58 4.24 -12.09 -8.32
CA GLY A 58 5.47 -12.02 -9.09
C GLY A 58 6.35 -10.81 -8.79
N TYR A 59 5.89 -9.86 -7.97
CA TYR A 59 6.68 -8.69 -7.59
C TYR A 59 7.26 -8.87 -6.19
N PRO A 60 8.56 -9.21 -6.05
CA PRO A 60 9.17 -9.36 -4.74
C PRO A 60 9.21 -8.01 -4.06
N VAL A 61 8.37 -7.83 -3.05
CA VAL A 61 8.48 -6.70 -2.13
C VAL A 61 9.68 -6.97 -1.22
N HIS A 62 10.83 -6.41 -1.59
CA HIS A 62 12.03 -6.51 -0.78
C HIS A 62 11.86 -5.68 0.50
N PRO A 63 12.01 -6.27 1.69
CA PRO A 63 12.17 -5.51 2.92
C PRO A 63 13.41 -4.61 2.78
N TYR A 64 13.31 -3.36 3.22
CA TYR A 64 14.45 -2.42 3.22
C TYR A 64 15.67 -2.98 3.96
N SER A 65 15.44 -3.85 4.95
CA SER A 65 16.45 -4.54 5.74
C SER A 65 17.22 -5.65 5.01
N ILE A 66 16.83 -6.01 3.76
CA ILE A 66 17.43 -7.11 2.98
C ILE A 66 18.00 -6.66 1.62
N ASP A 67 17.91 -5.37 1.29
CA ASP A 67 18.43 -4.86 0.02
C ASP A 67 19.98 -4.81 0.03
N PRO A 68 20.68 -5.61 -0.81
CA PRO A 68 22.15 -5.64 -0.86
C PRO A 68 22.77 -4.36 -1.45
N HIS A 69 21.94 -3.41 -1.91
CA HIS A 69 22.36 -2.10 -2.41
C HIS A 69 22.10 -0.96 -1.42
N SER A 70 21.50 -1.25 -0.26
CA SER A 70 21.19 -0.27 0.79
C SER A 70 22.25 -0.20 1.89
N GLY A 71 23.26 -1.08 1.85
CA GLY A 71 24.46 -1.00 2.69
C GLY A 71 25.52 -0.12 2.05
N GLY A 72 25.76 1.06 2.65
CA GLY A 72 27.01 1.80 2.47
C GLY A 72 28.19 1.14 3.18
#